data_AF-A0A969D2C9-F1
#
_entry.id   AF-A0A969D2C9-F1
#
_cell.length_a   1.000
_cell.length_b   1.000
_cell.length_c   1.000
_cell.angle_alpha   90.00
_cell.angle_beta   90.00
_cell.angle_gamma   90.00
#
_symmetry.space_group_name_H-M   'P 1'
#
loop_
_entity.id
_entity.type
_entity.pdbx_description
1 polymer ?
#
loop_
_entity_poly.entity_id
_entity_poly.type
_entity_poly.pdbx_seq_one_letter_code
_entity_poly.pdbx_strand_id
1 'polypeptide(L)'
;MLSEEFWELTALYALDSLDESKRCVVEDAIAKSPELQAQLAKFKKAISAIPYSAPPVSMAADLKKRLFERIASLEPNSAQWSVTTLRERLFEVSWESYSIPGVMVSTLSIDDEMRQIAYFVRAEAGIQFPAHRHASDEEIIVLEGNLRIGGKIYSSAIASTQHQALAINQKR
;
A
#
# COMPACT_ATOMS: atom_id res chain seq x y z
N MET A 1 -5.70 27.66 -13.32
CA MET A 1 -6.31 28.20 -12.08
C MET A 1 -7.03 27.04 -11.42
N LEU A 2 -6.56 26.58 -10.26
CA LEU A 2 -7.21 25.48 -9.53
C LEU A 2 -8.57 25.95 -9.04
N SER A 3 -9.63 25.15 -9.22
CA SER A 3 -10.97 25.48 -8.74
C SER A 3 -11.02 25.45 -7.21
N GLU A 4 -11.87 26.27 -6.63
CA GLU A 4 -12.16 26.31 -5.18
C GLU A 4 -12.52 24.92 -4.62
N GLU A 5 -13.18 24.10 -5.45
CA GLU A 5 -13.49 22.69 -5.19
C GLU A 5 -12.25 21.86 -4.81
N PHE A 6 -11.10 22.05 -5.46
CA PHE A 6 -9.88 21.32 -5.11
C PHE A 6 -9.29 21.75 -3.76
N TRP A 7 -9.56 22.98 -3.30
CA TRP A 7 -9.10 23.43 -1.98
C TRP A 7 -9.88 22.73 -0.86
N GLU A 8 -11.21 22.64 -1.01
CA GLU A 8 -12.09 21.93 -0.09
C GLU A 8 -11.73 20.44 -0.04
N LEU A 9 -11.59 19.82 -1.21
CA LEU A 9 -11.20 18.42 -1.30
C LEU A 9 -9.81 18.17 -0.69
N THR A 10 -8.85 19.08 -0.85
CA THR A 10 -7.52 18.95 -0.21
C THR A 10 -7.61 19.05 1.32
N ALA A 11 -8.50 19.88 1.85
CA ALA A 11 -8.74 19.97 3.29
C ALA A 11 -9.38 18.68 3.84
N LEU A 12 -10.40 18.16 3.15
CA LEU A 12 -11.05 16.88 3.49
C LEU A 12 -10.09 15.69 3.37
N TYR A 13 -9.21 15.72 2.37
CA TYR A 13 -8.12 14.75 2.22
C TYR A 13 -7.17 14.79 3.41
N ALA A 14 -6.79 15.99 3.88
CA ALA A 14 -5.91 16.15 5.03
C ALA A 14 -6.51 15.63 6.35
N LEU A 15 -7.84 15.63 6.46
CA LEU A 15 -8.61 15.07 7.59
C LEU A 15 -8.92 13.57 7.43
N ASP A 16 -8.40 12.93 6.39
CA ASP A 16 -8.69 11.54 6.01
C ASP A 16 -10.20 11.23 5.89
N SER A 17 -10.98 12.21 5.45
CA SER A 17 -12.46 12.16 5.44
C SER A 17 -13.08 11.94 4.05
N LEU A 18 -12.25 11.71 3.02
CA LEU A 18 -12.72 11.42 1.67
C LEU A 18 -12.99 9.93 1.44
N ASP A 19 -13.98 9.64 0.60
CA ASP A 19 -14.16 8.32 -0.01
C ASP A 19 -13.04 8.03 -1.03
N GLU A 20 -12.87 6.74 -1.38
CA GLU A 20 -11.75 6.29 -2.21
C GLU A 20 -11.76 6.92 -3.62
N SER A 21 -12.95 7.11 -4.21
CA SER A 21 -13.06 7.68 -5.55
C SER A 21 -12.58 9.12 -5.61
N LYS A 22 -12.97 9.95 -4.62
CA LYS A 22 -12.54 11.36 -4.52
C LYS A 22 -11.09 11.47 -4.06
N ARG A 23 -10.64 10.56 -3.19
CA ARG A 23 -9.24 10.51 -2.75
C ARG A 23 -8.29 10.36 -3.94
N CYS A 24 -8.55 9.39 -4.82
CA CYS A 24 -7.71 9.13 -5.99
C CYS A 24 -7.60 10.36 -6.92
N VAL A 25 -8.72 11.06 -7.16
CA VAL A 25 -8.75 12.30 -7.97
C VAL A 25 -7.89 13.40 -7.34
N VAL A 26 -7.96 13.55 -6.02
CA VAL A 26 -7.20 14.57 -5.28
C VAL A 26 -5.71 14.23 -5.23
N GLU A 27 -5.35 12.96 -5.05
CA GLU A 27 -3.96 12.50 -5.05
C GLU A 27 -3.28 12.73 -6.41
N ASP A 28 -3.97 12.41 -7.50
CA ASP A 28 -3.48 12.69 -8.85
C ASP A 28 -3.29 14.20 -9.08
N ALA A 29 -4.22 15.03 -8.61
CA ALA A 29 -4.12 16.48 -8.69
C ALA A 29 -2.96 17.05 -7.84
N ILE A 30 -2.78 16.55 -6.61
CA ILE A 30 -1.66 16.93 -5.73
C ILE A 30 -0.32 16.54 -6.37
N ALA A 31 -0.22 15.35 -6.96
CA ALA A 31 1.01 14.89 -7.61
C ALA A 31 1.44 15.82 -8.76
N LYS A 32 0.47 16.43 -9.45
CA LYS A 32 0.71 17.30 -10.62
C LYS A 32 0.82 18.78 -10.28
N SER A 33 0.47 19.20 -9.06
CA SER A 33 0.40 20.62 -8.67
C SER A 33 1.21 20.95 -7.42
N PRO A 34 2.34 21.67 -7.56
CA PRO A 34 3.12 22.16 -6.41
C PRO A 34 2.32 23.08 -5.48
N GLU A 35 1.35 23.82 -6.01
CA GLU A 35 0.47 24.70 -5.25
C GLU A 35 -0.42 23.91 -4.28
N LEU A 36 -1.02 22.81 -4.76
CA LEU A 36 -1.81 21.90 -3.92
C LEU A 36 -0.95 21.17 -2.90
N GLN A 37 0.28 20.79 -3.25
CA GLN A 37 1.23 20.19 -2.29
C GLN A 37 1.55 21.15 -1.15
N ALA A 38 1.87 22.41 -1.47
CA ALA A 38 2.15 23.44 -0.48
C ALA A 38 0.93 23.71 0.41
N GLN A 39 -0.28 23.67 -0.17
CA GLN A 39 -1.51 23.87 0.58
C GLN A 39 -1.82 22.69 1.51
N LEU A 40 -1.68 21.45 1.02
CA LEU A 40 -1.83 20.25 1.83
C LEU A 40 -0.89 20.29 3.05
N ALA A 41 0.36 20.73 2.86
CA ALA A 41 1.30 20.86 3.96
C ALA A 41 0.81 21.84 5.04
N LYS A 42 0.20 22.97 4.65
CA LYS A 42 -0.41 23.92 5.59
C LYS A 42 -1.58 23.32 6.35
N PHE A 43 -2.48 22.61 5.66
CA PHE A 43 -3.61 21.93 6.30
C PHE A 43 -3.14 20.85 7.27
N LYS A 44 -2.20 19.99 6.87
CA LYS A 44 -1.61 18.96 7.75
C LYS A 44 -0.99 19.58 9.00
N LYS A 45 -0.28 20.70 8.86
CA LYS A 45 0.27 21.45 10.00
C LYS A 45 -0.84 21.94 10.94
N ALA A 46 -1.89 22.56 10.42
CA ALA A 46 -3.01 23.02 11.24
C ALA A 46 -3.72 21.86 11.96
N ILE A 47 -4.02 20.77 11.24
CA ILE A 47 -4.70 19.59 11.79
C ILE A 47 -3.86 18.93 12.89
N SER A 48 -2.53 18.85 12.72
CA SER A 48 -1.63 18.31 13.75
C SER A 48 -1.67 19.08 15.07
N ALA A 49 -2.09 20.34 15.07
CA ALA A 49 -2.25 21.14 16.28
C ALA A 49 -3.57 20.86 17.02
N ILE A 50 -4.61 20.38 16.33
CA ILE A 50 -5.95 20.18 16.90
C ILE A 50 -5.93 19.21 18.10
N PRO A 51 -5.28 18.03 18.04
CA PRO A 51 -5.29 17.08 19.16
C PRO A 51 -4.72 17.66 20.46
N TYR A 52 -3.82 18.64 20.40
CA TYR A 52 -3.25 19.28 21.58
C TYR A 52 -4.22 20.20 22.32
N SER A 53 -5.36 20.53 21.70
CA SER A 53 -6.45 21.27 22.37
C SER A 53 -7.44 20.36 23.10
N ALA A 54 -7.40 19.05 22.83
CA ALA A 54 -8.27 18.09 23.48
C ALA A 54 -7.81 17.81 24.92
N PRO A 55 -8.74 17.59 25.88
CA PRO A 55 -8.37 17.18 27.22
C PRO A 55 -7.64 15.83 27.19
N PRO A 56 -6.60 15.62 28.00
CA PRO A 56 -5.87 14.37 28.04
C PRO A 56 -6.79 13.24 28.52
N VAL A 57 -6.84 12.14 27.76
CA VAL A 57 -7.58 10.93 28.13
C VAL A 57 -6.63 9.99 28.85
N SER A 58 -7.03 9.50 30.03
CA SER A 58 -6.23 8.55 30.79
C SER A 58 -6.07 7.23 30.04
N MET A 59 -4.84 6.75 29.92
CA MET A 59 -4.53 5.45 29.33
C MET A 59 -4.32 4.40 30.42
N ALA A 60 -4.43 3.12 30.06
CA ALA A 60 -4.06 2.03 30.95
C ALA A 60 -2.56 2.10 31.29
N ALA A 61 -2.21 1.94 32.57
CA ALA A 61 -0.84 2.09 33.08
C ALA A 61 0.16 1.09 32.45
N ASP A 62 -0.34 -0.05 31.97
CA ASP A 62 0.44 -1.11 31.36
C ASP A 62 0.52 -1.01 29.82
N LEU A 63 -0.13 -0.02 29.19
CA LEU A 63 -0.24 0.09 27.74
C LEU A 63 1.13 0.08 27.05
N LYS A 64 2.08 0.86 27.57
CA LYS A 64 3.44 0.90 27.04
C LYS A 64 4.11 -0.46 27.16
N LYS A 65 4.00 -1.13 28.31
CA LYS A 65 4.60 -2.45 28.51
C LYS A 65 4.02 -3.47 27.52
N ARG A 66 2.69 -3.57 27.43
CA ARG A 66 2.00 -4.47 26.50
C ARG A 66 2.35 -4.20 25.04
N LEU A 67 2.49 -2.94 24.64
CA LEU A 67 2.88 -2.58 23.28
C LEU A 67 4.30 -3.08 22.96
N PHE A 68 5.25 -2.87 23.87
CA PHE A 68 6.64 -3.29 23.66
C PHE A 68 6.79 -4.80 23.70
N GLU A 69 6.08 -5.49 24.60
CA GLU A 69 6.03 -6.96 24.62
C GLU A 69 5.45 -7.49 23.30
N ARG A 70 4.38 -6.88 22.79
CA ARG A 70 3.82 -7.25 21.48
C ARG A 70 4.81 -7.03 20.35
N ILE A 71 5.48 -5.88 20.29
CA ILE A 71 6.48 -5.60 19.25
C ILE A 71 7.64 -6.61 19.32
N ALA A 72 8.10 -6.95 20.52
CA ALA A 72 9.16 -7.93 20.72
C ALA A 72 8.72 -9.36 20.37
N SER A 73 7.43 -9.68 20.53
CA SER A 73 6.86 -10.98 20.13
C SER A 73 6.41 -11.02 18.66
N LEU A 74 6.53 -9.92 17.92
CA LEU A 74 6.39 -9.98 16.47
C LEU A 74 7.62 -10.70 15.95
N GLU A 75 7.48 -12.01 15.73
CA GLU A 75 8.38 -12.71 14.84
C GLU A 75 8.40 -11.94 13.51
N PRO A 76 9.57 -11.75 12.88
CA PRO A 76 9.61 -11.28 11.50
C PRO A 76 8.62 -12.14 10.74
N ASN A 77 7.65 -11.53 10.04
CA ASN A 77 6.67 -12.27 9.25
C ASN A 77 7.44 -12.98 8.13
N SER A 78 8.00 -14.14 8.46
CA SER A 78 8.85 -14.95 7.60
C SER A 78 8.01 -16.12 7.14
N ALA A 79 6.86 -15.81 6.53
CA ALA A 79 6.50 -16.57 5.36
C ALA A 79 7.61 -16.30 4.33
N GLN A 80 8.76 -16.95 4.54
CA GLN A 80 9.99 -16.76 3.81
C GLN A 80 9.82 -17.55 2.52
N TRP A 81 8.92 -17.09 1.66
CA TRP A 81 8.74 -17.67 0.36
C TRP A 81 10.04 -17.45 -0.40
N SER A 82 10.82 -18.53 -0.54
CA SER A 82 12.00 -18.46 -1.38
C SER A 82 11.56 -18.22 -2.82
N VAL A 83 12.31 -17.42 -3.57
CA VAL A 83 12.05 -17.18 -5.00
C VAL A 83 11.99 -18.52 -5.77
N THR A 84 12.78 -19.50 -5.37
CA THR A 84 12.78 -20.85 -5.93
C THR A 84 11.44 -21.54 -5.71
N THR A 85 10.94 -21.55 -4.47
CA THR A 85 9.66 -22.17 -4.13
C THR A 85 8.50 -21.49 -4.86
N LEU A 86 8.52 -20.16 -4.98
CA LEU A 86 7.50 -19.43 -5.74
C LEU A 86 7.53 -19.81 -7.23
N ARG A 87 8.72 -19.96 -7.82
CA ARG A 87 8.86 -20.38 -9.22
C ARG A 87 8.38 -21.80 -9.46
N GLU A 88 8.62 -22.72 -8.53
CA GLU A 88 8.10 -24.09 -8.63
C GLU A 88 6.57 -24.09 -8.58
N ARG A 89 5.97 -23.30 -7.68
CA ARG A 89 4.51 -23.15 -7.57
C ARG A 89 3.85 -22.58 -8.82
N LEU A 90 4.54 -21.74 -9.61
CA LEU A 90 4.00 -21.19 -10.86
C LEU A 90 3.58 -22.26 -11.88
N PHE A 91 4.14 -23.48 -11.79
CA PHE A 91 3.76 -24.58 -12.69
C PHE A 91 2.48 -25.30 -12.27
N GLU A 92 2.03 -25.10 -11.04
CA GLU A 92 0.87 -25.78 -10.45
C GLU A 92 -0.39 -24.89 -10.45
N VAL A 93 -0.26 -23.62 -10.80
CA VAL A 93 -1.35 -22.64 -10.66
C VAL A 93 -2.25 -22.58 -11.88
N SER A 94 -3.52 -22.24 -11.63
CA SER A 94 -4.52 -21.97 -12.67
C SER A 94 -4.66 -20.46 -12.86
N TRP A 95 -4.36 -19.98 -14.06
CA TRP A 95 -4.42 -18.56 -14.37
C TRP A 95 -5.83 -18.13 -14.79
N GLU A 96 -6.28 -17.00 -14.27
CA GLU A 96 -7.55 -16.37 -14.62
C GLU A 96 -7.32 -14.94 -15.13
N SER A 97 -8.17 -14.48 -16.05
CA SER A 97 -8.10 -13.10 -16.54
C SER A 97 -8.49 -12.11 -15.44
N TYR A 98 -7.73 -11.02 -15.32
CA TYR A 98 -8.03 -9.93 -14.40
C TYR A 98 -8.84 -8.83 -15.11
N SER A 99 -9.39 -7.89 -14.32
CA SER A 99 -10.19 -6.77 -14.85
C SER A 99 -9.39 -5.83 -15.76
N ILE A 100 -8.06 -5.83 -15.65
CA ILE A 100 -7.16 -5.08 -16.52
C ILE A 100 -6.78 -5.97 -17.72
N PRO A 101 -7.07 -5.56 -18.97
CA PRO A 101 -6.66 -6.30 -20.15
C PRO A 101 -5.14 -6.55 -20.19
N GLY A 102 -4.73 -7.76 -20.57
CA GLY A 102 -3.32 -8.16 -20.57
C GLY A 102 -2.77 -8.52 -19.18
N VAL A 103 -3.62 -8.63 -18.15
CA VAL A 103 -3.27 -9.10 -16.82
C VAL A 103 -3.98 -10.41 -16.51
N MET A 104 -3.21 -11.37 -16.00
CA MET A 104 -3.68 -12.65 -15.48
C MET A 104 -3.27 -12.78 -14.02
N VAL A 105 -4.11 -13.43 -13.21
CA VAL A 105 -3.87 -13.66 -11.79
C VAL A 105 -4.10 -15.12 -11.42
N SER A 106 -3.46 -15.56 -10.34
CA SER A 106 -3.82 -16.80 -9.64
C SER A 106 -3.65 -16.59 -8.15
N THR A 107 -4.62 -17.04 -7.35
CA THR A 107 -4.50 -17.02 -5.88
C THR A 107 -3.41 -18.00 -5.44
N LEU A 108 -2.47 -17.54 -4.61
CA LEU A 108 -1.46 -18.36 -3.96
C LEU A 108 -1.92 -18.81 -2.58
N SER A 109 -2.43 -17.89 -1.77
CA SER A 109 -2.95 -18.19 -0.43
C SER A 109 -3.90 -17.11 0.05
N ILE A 110 -4.86 -17.51 0.88
CA ILE A 110 -5.76 -16.62 1.63
C ILE A 110 -5.63 -17.01 3.11
N ASP A 111 -5.34 -16.03 3.96
CA ASP A 111 -5.32 -16.15 5.40
C ASP A 111 -6.39 -15.20 5.96
N ASP A 112 -7.56 -15.73 6.31
CA ASP A 112 -8.67 -14.93 6.81
C ASP A 112 -8.44 -14.39 8.23
N GLU A 113 -7.61 -15.08 9.04
CA GLU A 113 -7.31 -14.67 10.41
C GLU A 113 -6.43 -13.43 10.42
N MET A 114 -5.34 -13.46 9.64
CA MET A 114 -4.46 -12.30 9.43
C MET A 114 -5.03 -11.30 8.42
N ARG A 115 -6.11 -11.68 7.72
CA ARG A 115 -6.71 -10.97 6.60
C ARG A 115 -5.68 -10.70 5.50
N GLN A 116 -4.84 -11.67 5.18
CA GLN A 116 -3.82 -11.55 4.15
C GLN A 116 -4.20 -12.37 2.93
N ILE A 117 -3.91 -11.85 1.75
CA ILE A 117 -4.04 -12.58 0.50
C ILE A 117 -2.74 -12.44 -0.29
N ALA A 118 -2.33 -13.51 -0.95
CA ALA A 118 -1.22 -13.50 -1.88
C ALA A 118 -1.70 -14.00 -3.24
N TYR A 119 -1.27 -13.32 -4.30
CA TYR A 119 -1.55 -13.67 -5.69
C TYR A 119 -0.27 -13.74 -6.51
N PHE A 120 -0.24 -14.65 -7.48
CA PHE A 120 0.60 -14.51 -8.65
C PHE A 120 -0.07 -13.56 -9.63
N VAL A 121 0.74 -12.68 -10.23
CA VAL A 121 0.29 -11.72 -11.23
C VAL A 121 1.21 -11.84 -12.43
N ARG A 122 0.61 -11.97 -13.62
CA ARG A 122 1.31 -11.90 -14.90
C ARG A 122 0.72 -10.75 -15.70
N ALA A 123 1.53 -9.79 -16.09
CA ALA A 123 1.11 -8.65 -16.88
C ALA A 123 1.94 -8.58 -18.16
N GLU A 124 1.29 -8.22 -19.27
CA GLU A 124 1.97 -7.88 -20.52
C GLU A 124 2.83 -6.62 -20.35
N ALA A 125 3.81 -6.46 -21.25
CA ALA A 125 4.73 -5.33 -21.19
C ALA A 125 3.99 -3.99 -21.40
N GLY A 126 4.27 -3.02 -20.54
CA GLY A 126 3.70 -1.67 -20.65
C GLY A 126 2.37 -1.47 -19.91
N ILE A 127 1.80 -2.51 -19.30
CA ILE A 127 0.62 -2.37 -18.46
C ILE A 127 0.92 -1.46 -17.26
N GLN A 128 0.00 -0.53 -17.01
CA GLN A 128 0.00 0.34 -15.83
C GLN A 128 -1.16 -0.05 -14.93
N PHE A 129 -0.84 -0.41 -13.68
CA PHE A 129 -1.85 -0.65 -12.67
C PHE A 129 -2.39 0.70 -12.16
N PRO A 130 -3.73 0.86 -12.03
CA PRO A 130 -4.32 2.04 -11.42
C PRO A 130 -3.80 2.25 -9.99
N ALA A 131 -3.60 3.51 -9.61
CA ALA A 131 -3.29 3.86 -8.24
C ALA A 131 -4.44 3.42 -7.31
N HIS A 132 -4.10 2.74 -6.22
CA HIS A 132 -5.06 2.29 -5.21
C HIS A 132 -4.40 2.25 -3.83
N ARG A 133 -5.22 2.39 -2.78
CA ARG A 133 -4.76 2.29 -1.40
C ARG A 133 -4.91 0.86 -0.87
N HIS A 134 -3.92 0.42 -0.11
CA HIS A 134 -4.02 -0.79 0.70
C HIS A 134 -4.34 -0.43 2.16
N ALA A 135 -5.14 -1.27 2.82
CA ALA A 135 -5.41 -1.15 4.25
C ALA A 135 -4.21 -1.57 5.14
N SER A 136 -3.20 -2.19 4.54
CA SER A 136 -1.93 -2.57 5.15
C SER A 136 -0.81 -2.50 4.11
N ASP A 137 0.41 -2.83 4.54
CA ASP A 137 1.52 -3.05 3.61
C ASP A 137 1.23 -4.22 2.65
N GLU A 138 1.90 -4.21 1.51
CA GLU A 138 1.86 -5.15 0.39
C GLU A 138 3.35 -5.65 0.20
N GLU A 139 3.72 -6.89 -0.23
CA GLU A 139 5.17 -7.39 -0.39
C GLU A 139 5.68 -8.14 -1.74
N ILE A 140 6.29 -7.52 -2.79
CA ILE A 140 6.31 -7.88 -4.25
C ILE A 140 7.59 -8.59 -4.49
N ILE A 141 7.44 -9.73 -5.12
CA ILE A 141 8.56 -10.53 -5.56
C ILE A 141 8.47 -10.60 -7.07
N VAL A 142 9.39 -9.90 -7.76
CA VAL A 142 9.48 -9.94 -9.22
C VAL A 142 10.12 -11.27 -9.62
N LEU A 143 9.29 -12.21 -10.09
CA LEU A 143 9.75 -13.54 -10.49
C LEU A 143 10.36 -13.54 -11.90
N GLU A 144 9.88 -12.67 -12.78
CA GLU A 144 10.31 -12.48 -14.17
C GLU A 144 10.08 -11.03 -14.61
N GLY A 145 10.95 -10.49 -15.46
CA GLY A 145 10.78 -9.16 -16.06
C GLY A 145 11.17 -8.00 -15.15
N ASN A 146 10.52 -6.84 -15.37
CA ASN A 146 10.79 -5.60 -14.66
C ASN A 146 9.49 -4.92 -14.22
N LEU A 147 9.50 -4.37 -13.01
CA LEU A 147 8.42 -3.56 -12.46
C LEU A 147 8.94 -2.15 -12.15
N ARG A 148 8.13 -1.13 -12.46
CA ARG A 148 8.45 0.27 -12.12
C ARG A 148 7.47 0.81 -11.09
N ILE A 149 7.98 1.31 -9.97
CA ILE A 149 7.21 1.97 -8.91
C ILE A 149 7.94 3.24 -8.50
N GLY A 150 7.24 4.39 -8.48
CA GLY A 150 7.81 5.66 -8.02
C GLY A 150 9.10 6.08 -8.75
N GLY A 151 9.23 5.74 -10.03
CA GLY A 151 10.44 6.01 -10.84
C GLY A 151 11.60 5.03 -10.64
N LYS A 152 11.51 4.10 -9.68
CA LYS A 152 12.49 3.03 -9.45
C LYS A 152 12.11 1.76 -10.21
N ILE A 153 13.10 1.02 -10.69
CA ILE A 153 12.91 -0.25 -11.41
C ILE A 153 13.36 -1.41 -10.51
N TYR A 154 12.54 -2.47 -10.49
CA TYR A 154 12.75 -3.71 -9.76
C TYR A 154 12.77 -4.86 -10.77
N SER A 155 13.81 -5.67 -10.76
CA SER A 155 14.03 -6.77 -11.72
C SER A 155 14.15 -8.12 -11.01
N SER A 156 13.93 -9.21 -11.75
CA SER A 156 14.12 -10.56 -11.19
C SER A 156 15.60 -10.85 -10.88
N ALA A 157 15.98 -10.94 -9.61
CA ALA A 157 17.24 -11.51 -9.15
C ALA A 157 17.06 -12.11 -7.74
N ILE A 158 17.83 -13.16 -7.41
CA ILE A 158 17.90 -13.73 -6.06
C ILE A 158 18.40 -12.63 -5.13
N ALA A 159 17.48 -11.94 -4.45
CA ALA A 159 17.78 -10.79 -3.63
C ALA A 159 17.07 -10.94 -2.29
N SER A 160 17.74 -11.64 -1.36
CA SER A 160 17.68 -11.26 0.03
C SER A 160 18.32 -9.87 0.14
N THR A 161 17.49 -8.84 -0.03
CA THR A 161 17.84 -7.47 0.33
C THR A 161 16.65 -6.94 1.06
N GLN A 162 16.76 -6.86 2.40
CA GLN A 162 15.78 -6.23 3.28
C GLN A 162 15.63 -4.78 2.87
N HIS A 163 14.76 -4.48 1.91
CA HIS A 163 14.17 -3.17 1.65
C HIS A 163 12.82 -3.43 0.97
N GLN A 164 11.77 -2.97 1.66
CA GLN A 164 10.34 -3.02 1.31
C GLN A 164 10.07 -2.86 -0.20
N ALA A 165 9.46 -3.87 -0.81
CA ALA A 165 8.83 -3.85 -2.14
C ALA A 165 7.68 -4.87 -2.14
N LEU A 166 6.53 -4.61 -2.81
CA LEU A 166 5.12 -4.96 -2.42
C LEU A 166 4.13 -5.88 -3.30
N ALA A 167 3.65 -7.11 -2.95
CA ALA A 167 2.85 -8.18 -3.59
C ALA A 167 1.49 -8.05 -3.05
N ILE A 168 0.62 -8.16 -4.04
CA ILE A 168 -0.71 -7.62 -4.04
C ILE A 168 -1.52 -8.34 -2.99
N ASN A 169 -1.40 -7.85 -1.77
CA ASN A 169 -2.21 -8.18 -0.63
C ASN A 169 -3.34 -7.16 -0.62
N GLN A 170 -4.38 -7.46 -1.40
CA GLN A 170 -5.61 -6.70 -1.38
C GLN A 170 -6.51 -7.26 -0.28
N LYS A 171 -6.67 -6.51 0.81
CA LYS A 171 -7.76 -6.74 1.76
C LYS A 171 -9.08 -6.31 1.12
N ARG A 172 -10.11 -7.16 1.25
CA ARG A 172 -11.51 -6.79 1.03
C ARG A 172 -11.95 -5.70 2.00
#